data_AF-A0A7Y8FJ86-F1
#
_entry.id   AF-A0A7Y8FJ86-F1
#
_cell.length_a   1.000
_cell.length_b   1.000
_cell.length_c   1.000
_cell.angle_alpha   90.00
_cell.angle_beta   90.00
_cell.angle_gamma   90.00
#
_symmetry.space_group_name_H-M   'P 1'
#
loop_
_entity.id
_entity.type
_entity.pdbx_description
1 polymer ?
#
loop_
_entity_poly.entity_id
_entity_poly.type
_entity_poly.pdbx_seq_one_letter_code
_entity_poly.pdbx_strand_id
1 'polypeptide(L)'
;IPAKGQKGGGMLEGISEGKMPCQVFRDLIKINPAIGNIRLSEVFHEEFIDVDSLALQLIWHWRGPGKAEGISDESLNAKLLVVLKDAGYL
;
A
#
# COMPACT_ATOMS: atom_id res chain seq x y z
N ILE A 1 -8.85 -15.98 15.82
CA ILE A 1 -9.49 -14.84 16.52
C ILE A 1 -9.05 -13.58 15.80
N PRO A 2 -9.87 -12.90 14.98
CA PRO A 2 -9.53 -11.54 14.58
C PRO A 2 -9.83 -10.60 15.75
N ALA A 3 -8.89 -9.71 16.03
CA ALA A 3 -9.05 -8.69 17.05
C ALA A 3 -10.20 -7.75 16.65
N LYS A 4 -11.30 -7.80 17.40
CA LYS A 4 -12.36 -6.80 17.39
C LYS A 4 -11.74 -5.45 17.78
N GLY A 5 -11.79 -4.45 16.90
CA GLY A 5 -11.65 -3.06 17.35
C GLY A 5 -11.00 -2.00 16.46
N GLN A 6 -10.53 -2.29 15.24
CA GLN A 6 -10.10 -1.20 14.33
C GLN A 6 -11.24 -0.84 13.37
N LYS A 7 -12.04 0.18 13.74
CA LYS A 7 -12.82 0.98 12.78
C LYS A 7 -11.91 2.04 12.16
N GLY A 8 -10.89 1.59 11.45
CA GLY A 8 -10.13 2.39 10.50
C GLY A 8 -10.08 1.55 9.25
N GLY A 9 -10.66 2.04 8.15
CA GLY A 9 -10.76 1.26 6.94
C GLY A 9 -9.43 0.70 6.48
N GLY A 10 -9.44 -0.53 5.95
CA GLY A 10 -8.28 -1.19 5.39
C GLY A 10 -7.64 -0.37 4.25
N MET A 11 -6.52 -0.83 3.72
CA MET A 11 -5.90 -0.18 2.56
C MET A 11 -6.88 0.00 1.40
N LEU A 12 -7.70 -1.02 1.15
CA LEU A 12 -8.75 -0.98 0.13
C LEU A 12 -9.72 0.17 0.37
N GLU A 13 -10.32 0.24 1.56
CA GLU A 13 -11.28 1.30 1.90
C GLU A 13 -10.65 2.69 1.76
N GLY A 14 -9.44 2.89 2.29
CA GLY A 14 -8.75 4.17 2.18
C GLY A 14 -8.49 4.60 0.73
N ILE A 15 -8.06 3.67 -0.13
CA ILE A 15 -7.80 3.96 -1.55
C ILE A 15 -9.12 4.18 -2.31
N SER A 16 -10.16 3.40 -2.04
CA SER A 16 -11.49 3.57 -2.63
C SER A 16 -12.15 4.91 -2.24
N GLU A 17 -11.83 5.45 -1.07
CA GLU A 17 -12.23 6.80 -0.63
C GLU A 17 -11.39 7.94 -1.22
N GLY A 18 -10.42 7.61 -2.09
CA GLY A 18 -9.60 8.58 -2.81
C GLY A 18 -8.27 8.93 -2.14
N LYS A 19 -7.85 8.22 -1.08
CA LYS A 19 -6.48 8.37 -0.57
C LYS A 19 -5.49 7.79 -1.57
N MET A 20 -4.33 8.43 -1.65
CA MET A 20 -3.21 7.90 -2.42
C MET A 20 -2.56 6.69 -1.72
N PRO A 21 -2.05 5.69 -2.46
CA PRO A 21 -1.36 4.54 -1.86
C PRO A 21 -0.29 4.92 -0.85
N CYS A 22 0.56 5.92 -1.14
CA CYS A 22 1.60 6.35 -0.21
C CYS A 22 1.05 6.92 1.10
N GLN A 23 -0.13 7.55 1.09
CA GLN A 23 -0.77 8.09 2.30
C GLN A 23 -1.25 6.95 3.19
N VAL A 24 -1.93 5.96 2.59
CA VAL A 24 -2.38 4.75 3.28
C VAL A 24 -1.19 3.98 3.88
N PHE A 25 -0.09 3.83 3.13
CA PHE A 25 1.12 3.19 3.63
C PHE A 25 1.74 3.94 4.81
N ARG A 26 1.79 5.28 4.74
CA ARG A 26 2.29 6.11 5.85
C ARG A 26 1.40 5.99 7.08
N ASP A 27 0.07 5.91 6.91
CA ASP A 27 -0.85 5.70 8.02
C ASP A 27 -0.60 4.33 8.70
N LEU A 28 -0.35 3.27 7.91
CA LEU A 28 0.01 1.97 8.46
C LEU A 28 1.38 1.98 9.17
N ILE A 29 2.38 2.67 8.60
CA ILE A 29 3.70 2.81 9.21
C ILE A 29 3.62 3.60 10.53
N LYS A 30 2.75 4.62 10.65
CA LYS A 30 2.55 5.32 11.92
C LYS A 30 2.02 4.37 13.01
N ILE A 31 1.15 3.44 12.65
CA ILE A 31 0.58 2.44 13.56
C ILE A 31 1.63 1.37 13.91
N ASN A 32 2.42 0.94 12.92
CA ASN A 32 3.49 -0.04 13.10
C ASN A 32 4.80 0.42 12.43
N PRO A 33 5.64 1.19 13.14
CA PRO A 33 6.88 1.73 12.57
C PRO A 33 7.92 0.69 12.17
N ALA A 34 7.80 -0.54 12.67
CA ALA A 34 8.68 -1.65 12.32
C ALA A 34 8.30 -2.34 11.00
N ILE A 35 7.18 -1.95 10.37
CA ILE A 35 6.77 -2.54 9.10
C ILE A 35 7.72 -2.11 7.98
N GLY A 36 8.44 -3.07 7.42
CA GLY A 36 9.27 -2.86 6.23
C GLY A 36 8.46 -2.96 4.94
N ASN A 37 9.01 -2.46 3.84
CA ASN A 37 8.35 -2.51 2.52
C ASN A 37 7.94 -3.93 2.07
N ILE A 38 8.69 -4.96 2.47
CA ILE A 38 8.35 -6.36 2.16
C ILE A 38 7.05 -6.74 2.84
N ARG A 39 6.93 -6.53 4.16
CA ARG A 39 5.69 -6.82 4.88
C ARG A 39 4.54 -5.91 4.41
N LEU A 40 4.84 -4.66 4.06
CA LEU A 40 3.87 -3.73 3.51
C LEU A 40 3.26 -4.24 2.19
N SER A 41 4.06 -4.81 1.30
CA SER A 41 3.56 -5.37 0.04
C SER A 41 2.72 -6.63 0.25
N GLU A 42 3.05 -7.44 1.26
CA GLU A 42 2.26 -8.62 1.62
C GLU A 42 0.88 -8.20 2.12
N VAL A 43 0.80 -7.22 3.03
CA VAL A 43 -0.48 -6.68 3.51
C VAL A 43 -1.28 -6.07 2.35
N PHE A 44 -0.62 -5.36 1.43
CA PHE A 44 -1.28 -4.85 0.22
C PHE A 44 -1.89 -5.99 -0.61
N HIS A 45 -1.15 -7.06 -0.86
CA HIS A 45 -1.65 -8.20 -1.64
C HIS A 45 -2.72 -9.02 -0.89
N GLU A 46 -2.71 -9.03 0.45
CA GLU A 46 -3.79 -9.61 1.26
C GLU A 46 -5.13 -8.87 1.03
N GLU A 47 -5.10 -7.57 0.76
CA GLU A 47 -6.29 -6.75 0.46
C GLU A 47 -6.65 -6.64 -1.03
N PHE A 48 -5.66 -6.76 -1.92
CA PHE A 48 -5.80 -6.64 -3.37
C PHE A 48 -5.35 -7.93 -4.07
N ILE A 49 -6.10 -9.02 -3.87
CA ILE A 49 -5.67 -10.38 -4.25
C ILE A 49 -5.46 -10.58 -5.77
N ASP A 50 -6.08 -9.76 -6.60
CA ASP A 50 -6.03 -9.88 -8.07
C ASP A 50 -4.89 -9.08 -8.71
N VAL A 51 -4.09 -8.35 -7.92
CA VAL A 51 -2.91 -7.64 -8.45
C VAL A 51 -1.74 -8.61 -8.67
N ASP A 52 -0.96 -8.36 -9.70
CA ASP A 52 0.20 -9.19 -10.01
C ASP A 52 1.45 -8.79 -9.19
N SER A 53 2.54 -9.53 -9.44
CA SER A 53 3.83 -9.29 -8.78
C SER A 53 4.45 -7.91 -9.05
N LEU A 54 3.99 -7.18 -10.08
CA LEU A 54 4.48 -5.83 -10.34
C LEU A 54 4.12 -4.89 -9.18
N ALA A 55 2.91 -5.03 -8.61
CA ALA A 55 2.49 -4.22 -7.46
C ALA A 55 3.45 -4.38 -6.28
N LEU A 56 3.86 -5.61 -5.98
CA LEU A 56 4.76 -5.93 -4.88
C LEU A 56 6.14 -5.32 -5.11
N GLN A 57 6.68 -5.44 -6.33
CA GLN A 57 7.97 -4.85 -6.69
C GLN A 57 7.96 -3.33 -6.54
N LEU A 58 6.88 -2.65 -6.94
CA LEU A 58 6.73 -1.20 -6.76
C LEU A 58 6.82 -0.81 -5.28
N ILE A 59 6.16 -1.57 -4.41
CA ILE A 59 6.16 -1.32 -2.96
C ILE A 59 7.54 -1.61 -2.36
N TRP A 60 8.20 -2.70 -2.77
CA TRP A 60 9.55 -3.03 -2.31
C TRP A 60 10.54 -1.91 -2.60
N HIS A 61 10.49 -1.36 -3.80
CA HIS A 61 11.38 -0.29 -4.26
C HIS A 61 10.92 1.11 -3.89
N TRP A 62 9.83 1.28 -3.12
CA TRP A 62 9.37 2.59 -2.67
C TRP A 62 10.34 3.25 -1.70
N ARG A 63 10.66 4.53 -1.97
CA ARG A 63 11.38 5.43 -1.07
C ARG A 63 10.45 5.95 0.04
N GLY A 64 10.02 5.03 0.90
CA GLY A 64 9.24 5.32 2.10
C GLY A 64 10.04 6.08 3.19
N PRO A 65 9.42 6.34 4.34
CA PRO A 65 10.08 6.99 5.48
C PRO A 65 11.45 6.40 5.81
N GLY A 66 12.46 7.24 5.99
CA GLY A 66 13.81 6.82 6.37
C GLY A 66 14.66 6.23 5.24
N LYS A 67 14.15 6.12 4.01
CA LYS A 67 14.92 5.67 2.85
C LYS A 67 15.37 6.84 1.98
N ALA A 68 16.64 6.83 1.56
CA ALA A 68 17.20 7.83 0.64
C ALA A 68 17.02 7.45 -0.84
N GLU A 69 16.88 6.15 -1.14
CA GLU A 69 16.80 5.60 -2.49
C GLU A 69 15.46 4.89 -2.73
N GLY A 70 15.11 4.70 -4.01
CA GLY A 70 13.88 4.07 -4.46
C GLY A 70 12.97 5.01 -5.26
N ILE A 71 11.79 4.51 -5.64
CA ILE A 71 10.80 5.28 -6.39
C ILE A 71 10.08 6.29 -5.49
N SER A 72 9.74 7.45 -6.07
CA SER A 72 9.07 8.53 -5.34
C SER A 72 7.62 8.20 -5.00
N ASP A 73 7.01 8.98 -4.11
CA ASP A 73 5.59 8.88 -3.78
C ASP A 73 4.72 9.08 -5.05
N GLU A 74 5.06 10.05 -5.90
CA GLU A 74 4.34 10.33 -7.14
C GLU A 74 4.41 9.14 -8.10
N SER A 75 5.60 8.56 -8.27
CA SER A 75 5.80 7.38 -9.14
C SER A 75 5.09 6.14 -8.60
N LEU A 76 5.14 5.93 -7.28
CA LEU A 76 4.44 4.83 -6.62
C LEU A 76 2.93 4.95 -6.82
N ASN A 77 2.37 6.12 -6.50
CA ASN A 77 0.93 6.38 -6.60
C ASN A 77 0.45 6.19 -8.04
N ALA A 78 1.11 6.82 -9.01
CA ALA A 78 0.72 6.72 -10.42
C ALA A 78 0.72 5.27 -10.90
N LYS A 79 1.73 4.48 -10.55
CA LYS A 79 1.86 3.09 -11.01
C LYS A 79 0.90 2.14 -10.29
N LEU A 80 0.76 2.26 -8.96
CA LEU A 80 -0.18 1.41 -8.22
C LEU A 80 -1.64 1.70 -8.58
N LEU A 81 -2.02 2.95 -8.80
CA LEU A 81 -3.39 3.27 -9.24
C LEU A 81 -3.72 2.64 -10.60
N VAL A 82 -2.76 2.59 -11.52
CA VAL A 82 -2.93 1.88 -12.81
C VAL A 82 -3.14 0.39 -12.56
N VAL A 83 -2.28 -0.24 -11.76
CA VAL A 83 -2.41 -1.68 -11.43
C VAL A 83 -3.75 -1.99 -10.77
N LEU A 84 -4.19 -1.15 -9.82
CA LEU A 84 -5.45 -1.32 -9.13
C LEU A 84 -6.66 -1.17 -10.06
N LYS A 85 -6.60 -0.21 -10.98
CA LYS A 85 -7.62 -0.03 -12.02
C LYS A 85 -7.69 -1.21 -12.97
N ASP A 86 -6.54 -1.69 -13.43
CA ASP A 86 -6.46 -2.84 -14.35
C ASP A 86 -6.96 -4.14 -13.70
N ALA A 87 -6.81 -4.25 -12.38
CA ALA A 87 -7.34 -5.35 -11.57
C ALA A 87 -8.81 -5.17 -11.13
N GLY A 88 -9.46 -4.04 -11.45
CA GLY A 88 -10.88 -3.80 -11.18
C GLY A 88 -11.21 -3.29 -9.78
N TYR A 89 -10.23 -2.79 -9.02
CA TYR A 89 -10.44 -2.20 -7.69
C TYR A 89 -10.78 -0.70 -7.71
N LEU A 90 -10.53 -0.03 -8.84
CA LEU A 90 -10.76 1.41 -9.09
C LEU A 90 -11.46 1.62 -10.43
#